data_AF-A0A7V8W8D1-F1
#
_entry.id   AF-A0A7V8W8D1-F1
#
_cell.length_a   1.000
_cell.length_b   1.000
_cell.length_c   1.000
_cell.angle_alpha   90.00
_cell.angle_beta   90.00
_cell.angle_gamma   90.00
#
_symmetry.space_group_name_H-M   'P 1'
#
loop_
_entity.id
_entity.type
_entity.pdbx_description
1 polymer ?
#
loop_
_entity_poly.entity_id
_entity_poly.type
_entity_poly.pdbx_seq_one_letter_code
_entity_poly.pdbx_strand_id
1 'polypeptide(L)'
;MKPWLGCCGVVLIFSLTLPAQSGEESSGLASALQHISTAHLLADVSRLSGSAFRGRLTGTAEDLQSAHFVATRLSTLGLQPPPSPSEPAWMMTTGVQATRIADNPPPEFQMQSPNSSQAIQIGPDYLPILDSPSINVTAPLVFVGYGISDTTHGFNEYAGIDVHNRIVVFLRGKPESYAHPITHADKVRVARQHGAAAFLTFTGPVMSPYEARRGMSHAPLAFYNQTGQE
;
A
#
# COMPACT_ATOMS: atom_id res chain seq x y z
N MET A 1 20.90 -84.88 -17.19
CA MET A 1 20.98 -84.87 -18.67
C MET A 1 19.74 -84.19 -19.25
N LYS A 2 19.89 -82.94 -19.71
CA LYS A 2 19.26 -82.29 -20.90
C LYS A 2 19.31 -80.77 -20.76
N PRO A 3 19.49 -80.02 -21.85
CA PRO A 3 20.38 -78.87 -21.88
C PRO A 3 19.65 -77.53 -21.84
N TRP A 4 20.36 -76.54 -21.32
CA TRP A 4 19.96 -75.14 -21.24
C TRP A 4 20.36 -74.44 -22.55
N LEU A 5 19.38 -74.07 -23.38
CA LEU A 5 19.58 -73.19 -24.52
C LEU A 5 19.22 -71.76 -24.11
N GLY A 6 20.18 -70.86 -24.23
CA GLY A 6 19.99 -69.43 -24.03
C GLY A 6 19.24 -68.78 -25.20
N CYS A 7 18.36 -67.85 -24.87
CA CYS A 7 17.79 -66.90 -25.83
C CYS A 7 18.26 -65.49 -25.47
N CYS A 8 19.12 -64.93 -26.30
CA CYS A 8 19.42 -63.51 -26.34
C CYS A 8 18.15 -62.75 -26.76
N GLY A 9 17.46 -62.14 -25.81
CA GLY A 9 16.39 -61.18 -26.08
C GLY A 9 17.00 -59.79 -26.32
N VAL A 10 17.00 -59.33 -27.56
CA VAL A 10 17.26 -57.93 -27.91
C VAL A 10 16.15 -57.08 -27.33
N VAL A 11 16.44 -56.30 -26.29
CA VAL A 11 15.51 -55.30 -25.76
C VAL A 11 15.63 -54.05 -26.62
N LEU A 12 14.66 -53.87 -27.52
CA LEU A 12 14.43 -52.63 -28.26
C LEU A 12 14.03 -51.54 -27.25
N ILE A 13 14.93 -50.59 -27.01
CA ILE A 13 14.62 -49.36 -26.27
C ILE A 13 13.74 -48.51 -27.20
N PHE A 14 12.43 -48.59 -27.00
CA PHE A 14 11.47 -47.70 -27.64
C PHE A 14 11.56 -46.34 -26.93
N SER A 15 12.35 -45.42 -27.49
CA SER A 15 12.36 -44.02 -27.04
C SER A 15 10.99 -43.41 -27.29
N LEU A 16 10.13 -43.35 -26.27
CA LEU A 16 8.96 -42.49 -26.30
C LEU A 16 9.45 -41.04 -26.33
N THR A 17 9.54 -40.49 -27.54
CA THR A 17 9.55 -39.04 -27.73
C THR A 17 8.17 -38.54 -27.31
N LEU A 18 8.05 -38.08 -26.07
CA LEU A 18 6.94 -37.21 -25.65
C LEU A 18 6.98 -35.98 -26.57
N PRO A 19 5.96 -35.73 -27.40
CA PRO A 19 5.86 -34.45 -28.08
C PRO A 19 5.73 -33.38 -26.99
N ALA A 20 6.68 -32.44 -26.97
CA ALA A 20 6.56 -31.24 -26.17
C ALA A 20 5.25 -30.53 -26.56
N GLN A 21 4.30 -30.44 -25.63
CA GLN A 21 3.09 -29.64 -25.80
C GLN A 21 3.50 -28.16 -25.84
N SER A 22 3.81 -27.65 -27.04
CA SER A 22 4.06 -26.22 -27.26
C SER A 22 2.91 -25.53 -28.00
N GLY A 23 1.77 -26.20 -28.21
CA GLY A 23 0.65 -25.73 -29.03
C GLY A 23 -0.61 -25.27 -28.28
N GLU A 24 -0.92 -25.83 -27.10
CA GLU A 24 -2.21 -25.56 -26.41
C GLU A 24 -2.21 -24.24 -25.60
N GLU A 25 -1.07 -23.83 -25.04
CA GLU A 25 -1.02 -22.61 -24.22
C GLU A 25 -1.28 -21.33 -25.03
N SER A 26 -0.85 -21.30 -26.30
CA SER A 26 -1.02 -20.14 -27.18
C SER A 26 -2.49 -19.89 -27.55
N SER A 27 -3.25 -20.95 -27.82
CA SER A 27 -4.68 -20.83 -28.17
C SER A 27 -5.55 -20.46 -26.96
N GLY A 28 -5.24 -21.00 -25.77
CA GLY A 28 -5.97 -20.67 -24.55
C GLY A 28 -5.80 -19.21 -24.15
N LEU A 29 -4.58 -18.68 -24.22
CA LEU A 29 -4.30 -17.28 -23.93
C LEU A 29 -4.99 -16.34 -24.92
N ALA A 30 -4.90 -16.63 -26.23
CA ALA A 30 -5.55 -15.83 -27.25
C ALA A 30 -7.07 -15.76 -27.06
N SER A 31 -7.70 -16.89 -26.69
CA SER A 31 -9.13 -16.93 -26.35
C SER A 31 -9.44 -16.16 -25.06
N ALA A 32 -8.63 -16.30 -24.01
CA ALA A 32 -8.83 -15.56 -22.76
C ALA A 32 -8.75 -14.04 -22.96
N LEU A 33 -7.81 -13.56 -23.79
CA LEU A 33 -7.66 -12.14 -24.10
C LEU A 33 -8.89 -11.55 -24.81
N GLN A 34 -9.60 -12.34 -25.62
CA GLN A 34 -10.85 -11.91 -26.27
C GLN A 34 -11.99 -11.64 -25.29
N HIS A 35 -11.94 -12.21 -24.09
CA HIS A 35 -12.94 -12.00 -23.05
C HIS A 35 -12.65 -10.79 -22.15
N ILE A 36 -11.47 -10.18 -22.29
CA ILE A 36 -11.12 -8.95 -21.58
C ILE A 36 -11.84 -7.78 -22.24
N SER A 37 -12.74 -7.14 -21.49
CA SER A 37 -13.55 -6.03 -21.96
C SER A 37 -13.33 -4.80 -21.11
N THR A 38 -12.93 -3.70 -21.75
CA THR A 38 -12.83 -2.37 -21.10
C THR A 38 -14.16 -1.96 -20.48
N ALA A 39 -15.29 -2.30 -21.11
CA ALA A 39 -16.61 -1.98 -20.58
C ALA A 39 -16.90 -2.73 -19.28
N HIS A 40 -16.55 -4.02 -19.19
CA HIS A 40 -16.71 -4.80 -17.97
C HIS A 40 -15.79 -4.31 -16.85
N LEU A 41 -14.52 -4.02 -17.18
CA LEU A 41 -13.56 -3.48 -16.21
C LEU A 41 -14.04 -2.13 -15.66
N LEU A 42 -14.50 -1.23 -16.52
CA LEU A 42 -15.04 0.06 -16.09
C LEU A 42 -16.31 -0.11 -15.25
N ALA A 43 -17.21 -1.03 -15.61
CA ALA A 43 -18.40 -1.31 -14.80
C ALA A 43 -18.05 -1.80 -13.39
N ASP A 44 -17.09 -2.71 -13.26
CA ASP A 44 -16.62 -3.22 -11.97
C ASP A 44 -15.94 -2.10 -11.14
N VAL A 45 -15.10 -1.27 -11.78
CA VAL A 45 -14.47 -0.10 -11.14
C VAL A 45 -15.53 0.91 -10.68
N SER A 46 -16.46 1.31 -11.56
CA SER A 46 -17.52 2.26 -11.25
C SER A 46 -18.46 1.76 -10.16
N ARG A 47 -18.74 0.45 -10.12
CA ARG A 47 -19.53 -0.15 -9.05
C ARG A 47 -18.79 -0.03 -7.73
N LEU A 48 -17.53 -0.50 -7.66
CA LEU A 48 -16.73 -0.48 -6.43
C LEU A 48 -16.39 0.93 -5.94
N SER A 49 -16.24 1.91 -6.83
CA SER A 49 -16.00 3.32 -6.49
C SER A 49 -17.29 4.13 -6.27
N GLY A 50 -18.45 3.52 -6.50
CA GLY A 50 -19.74 4.18 -6.35
C GLY A 50 -20.12 4.46 -4.90
N SER A 51 -21.07 5.38 -4.72
CA SER A 51 -21.59 5.78 -3.42
C SER A 51 -22.17 4.64 -2.59
N ALA A 52 -22.61 3.55 -3.22
CA ALA A 52 -23.13 2.36 -2.54
C ALA A 52 -22.11 1.72 -1.58
N PHE A 53 -20.81 1.87 -1.86
CA PHE A 53 -19.76 1.38 -0.97
C PHE A 53 -19.22 2.48 -0.04
N ARG A 54 -19.45 3.78 -0.27
CA ARG A 54 -19.00 4.87 0.64
C ARG A 54 -17.52 4.84 1.05
N GLY A 55 -16.67 4.04 0.39
CA GLY A 55 -15.33 3.66 0.84
C GLY A 55 -15.19 2.15 0.98
N ARG A 56 -13.99 1.67 1.33
CA ARG A 56 -13.75 0.25 1.64
C ARG A 56 -12.71 0.16 2.74
N LEU A 57 -12.92 0.98 3.78
CA LEU A 57 -12.01 0.99 4.92
C LEU A 57 -12.11 -0.36 5.61
N THR A 58 -10.97 -1.01 5.85
CA THR A 58 -10.94 -2.37 6.38
C THR A 58 -11.78 -2.51 7.64
N GLY A 59 -12.66 -3.50 7.66
CA GLY A 59 -13.53 -3.82 8.79
C GLY A 59 -14.80 -2.98 8.88
N THR A 60 -15.11 -2.09 7.92
CA THR A 60 -16.43 -1.45 7.85
C THR A 60 -17.49 -2.37 7.21
N ALA A 61 -18.76 -2.00 7.36
CA ALA A 61 -19.86 -2.72 6.71
C ALA A 61 -19.71 -2.70 5.17
N GLU A 62 -19.18 -1.62 4.62
CA GLU A 62 -19.01 -1.47 3.18
C GLU A 62 -17.79 -2.21 2.62
N ASP A 63 -16.74 -2.40 3.44
CA ASP A 63 -15.67 -3.36 3.13
C ASP A 63 -16.24 -4.77 2.95
N LEU A 64 -17.08 -5.22 3.89
CA LEU A 64 -17.78 -6.50 3.78
C LEU A 64 -18.69 -6.57 2.55
N GLN A 65 -19.46 -5.52 2.25
CA GLN A 65 -20.27 -5.47 1.01
C GLN A 65 -19.41 -5.60 -0.25
N SER A 66 -18.23 -4.99 -0.26
CA SER A 66 -17.30 -5.08 -1.39
C SER A 66 -16.75 -6.50 -1.55
N ALA A 67 -16.46 -7.19 -0.44
CA ALA A 67 -16.08 -8.60 -0.46
C ALA A 67 -17.20 -9.48 -1.02
N HIS A 68 -18.46 -9.26 -0.63
CA HIS A 68 -19.62 -9.96 -1.21
C HIS A 68 -19.75 -9.72 -2.72
N PHE A 69 -19.52 -8.48 -3.19
CA PHE A 69 -19.55 -8.17 -4.61
C PHE A 69 -18.50 -8.98 -5.38
N VAL A 70 -17.26 -9.04 -4.87
CA VAL A 70 -16.17 -9.81 -5.50
C VAL A 70 -16.48 -11.31 -5.48
N ALA A 71 -16.92 -11.86 -4.35
CA ALA A 71 -17.30 -13.27 -4.24
C ALA A 71 -18.41 -13.64 -5.24
N THR A 72 -19.43 -12.79 -5.35
CA THR A 72 -20.51 -12.96 -6.34
C THR A 72 -19.95 -12.93 -7.76
N ARG A 73 -19.06 -11.97 -8.07
CA ARG A 73 -18.44 -11.85 -9.39
C ARG A 73 -17.67 -13.10 -9.77
N LEU A 74 -16.81 -13.61 -8.88
CA LEU A 74 -16.03 -14.82 -9.11
C LEU A 74 -16.94 -16.04 -9.33
N SER A 75 -18.00 -16.18 -8.52
CA SER A 75 -18.98 -17.24 -8.68
C SER A 75 -19.73 -17.15 -10.03
N THR A 76 -20.14 -15.95 -10.46
CA THR A 76 -20.83 -15.77 -11.76
C THR A 76 -19.93 -16.07 -12.97
N LEU A 77 -18.62 -15.97 -12.79
CA LEU A 77 -17.63 -16.34 -13.80
C LEU A 77 -17.30 -17.84 -13.79
N GLY A 78 -17.93 -18.62 -12.91
CA GLY A 78 -17.77 -20.08 -12.83
C GLY A 78 -16.53 -20.54 -12.04
N LEU A 79 -15.84 -19.64 -11.35
CA LEU A 79 -14.74 -20.03 -10.48
C LEU A 79 -15.29 -20.78 -9.26
N GLN A 80 -14.47 -21.67 -8.71
CA GLN A 80 -14.76 -22.38 -7.47
C GLN A 80 -14.05 -21.69 -6.30
N PRO A 81 -14.68 -21.60 -5.12
CA PRO A 81 -14.03 -21.02 -3.96
C PRO A 81 -12.80 -21.85 -3.60
N PRO A 82 -11.72 -21.23 -3.10
CA PRO A 82 -10.65 -21.99 -2.47
C PRO A 82 -11.22 -22.76 -1.27
N PRO A 83 -10.59 -23.88 -0.86
CA PRO A 83 -10.91 -24.53 0.41
C PRO A 83 -10.76 -23.50 1.55
N SER A 84 -11.89 -23.09 2.12
CA SER A 84 -11.94 -22.03 3.13
C SER A 84 -12.19 -22.63 4.51
N PRO A 85 -11.44 -22.21 5.54
CA PRO A 85 -11.77 -22.56 6.93
C PRO A 85 -12.96 -21.73 7.46
N SER A 86 -13.43 -20.71 6.73
CA SER A 86 -14.49 -19.80 7.12
C SER A 86 -15.70 -19.86 6.18
N GLU A 87 -16.89 -19.77 6.77
CA GLU A 87 -18.18 -19.56 6.09
C GLU A 87 -18.59 -18.08 6.18
N PRO A 88 -19.12 -17.47 5.09
CA PRO A 88 -19.39 -18.08 3.80
C PRO A 88 -18.11 -18.33 2.98
N ALA A 89 -18.15 -19.35 2.13
CA ALA A 89 -17.11 -19.60 1.11
C ALA A 89 -16.73 -18.30 0.35
N TRP A 90 -15.48 -18.22 -0.11
CA TRP A 90 -14.82 -17.03 -0.68
C TRP A 90 -14.32 -15.97 0.31
N MET A 91 -14.64 -16.10 1.61
CA MET A 91 -14.24 -15.10 2.59
C MET A 91 -13.18 -15.62 3.53
N MET A 92 -12.21 -14.75 3.84
CA MET A 92 -11.23 -14.95 4.91
C MET A 92 -11.32 -13.76 5.86
N THR A 93 -11.56 -14.04 7.14
CA THR A 93 -11.59 -13.02 8.18
C THR A 93 -10.36 -13.16 9.06
N THR A 94 -9.68 -12.05 9.30
CA THR A 94 -8.57 -11.97 10.26
C THR A 94 -8.73 -10.74 11.12
N GLY A 95 -8.29 -10.82 12.38
CA GLY A 95 -8.16 -9.64 13.22
C GLY A 95 -7.10 -8.70 12.65
N VAL A 96 -7.41 -7.42 12.57
CA VAL A 96 -6.47 -6.36 12.21
C VAL A 96 -6.47 -5.29 13.30
N GLN A 97 -5.32 -4.68 13.55
CA GLN A 97 -5.26 -3.50 14.40
C GLN A 97 -5.77 -2.30 13.60
N ALA A 98 -6.71 -1.56 14.18
CA ALA A 98 -7.20 -0.32 13.63
C ALA A 98 -6.83 0.82 14.59
N THR A 99 -6.09 1.80 14.08
CA THR A 99 -5.89 3.07 14.80
C THR A 99 -7.00 4.03 14.41
N ARG A 100 -7.55 4.70 15.43
CA ARG A 100 -8.52 5.78 15.24
C ARG A 100 -7.93 7.07 15.76
N ILE A 101 -8.30 8.16 15.11
CA ILE A 101 -7.98 9.49 15.61
C ILE A 101 -9.00 9.79 16.71
N ALA A 102 -8.53 10.30 17.84
CA ALA A 102 -9.42 10.67 18.93
C ALA A 102 -10.34 11.83 18.49
N ASP A 103 -11.63 11.72 18.78
CA ASP A 103 -12.59 12.79 18.51
C ASP A 103 -12.83 13.67 19.75
N ASN A 104 -12.43 13.21 20.94
CA ASN A 104 -12.62 13.94 22.19
C ASN A 104 -11.52 13.62 23.23
N PRO A 105 -10.61 14.58 23.52
CA PRO A 105 -10.38 15.79 22.74
C PRO A 105 -9.76 15.45 21.37
N PRO A 106 -10.07 16.23 20.31
CA PRO A 106 -9.42 16.06 19.02
C PRO A 106 -7.94 16.44 19.07
N PRO A 107 -7.09 15.96 18.14
CA PRO A 107 -5.71 16.38 18.06
C PRO A 107 -5.60 17.89 17.81
N GLU A 108 -4.80 18.55 18.63
CA GLU A 108 -4.52 19.98 18.50
C GLU A 108 -3.17 20.20 17.82
N PHE A 109 -3.13 21.12 16.87
CA PHE A 109 -1.89 21.60 16.26
C PHE A 109 -1.95 23.12 16.11
N GLN A 110 -0.96 23.80 16.68
CA GLN A 110 -0.76 25.24 16.54
C GLN A 110 0.64 25.52 16.02
N MET A 111 0.74 26.45 15.07
CA MET A 111 2.00 27.02 14.61
C MET A 111 2.18 28.39 15.24
N GLN A 112 3.31 28.58 15.92
CA GLN A 112 3.63 29.81 16.63
C GLN A 112 4.83 30.50 15.99
N SER A 113 4.71 31.81 15.82
CA SER A 113 5.80 32.73 15.51
C SER A 113 5.88 33.78 16.61
N PRO A 114 6.96 34.59 16.70
CA PRO A 114 7.08 35.62 17.73
C PRO A 114 5.89 36.60 17.82
N ASN A 115 5.18 36.81 16.70
CA ASN A 115 4.10 37.80 16.59
C ASN A 115 2.74 37.19 16.23
N SER A 116 2.63 35.87 16.08
CA SER A 116 1.37 35.22 15.67
C SER A 116 1.26 33.80 16.19
N SER A 117 0.03 33.38 16.43
CA SER A 117 -0.32 31.97 16.62
C SER A 117 -1.41 31.62 15.62
N GLN A 118 -1.23 30.51 14.90
CA GLN A 118 -2.20 30.00 13.94
C GLN A 118 -2.58 28.58 14.32
N ALA A 119 -3.87 28.34 14.54
CA ALA A 119 -4.41 27.00 14.67
C ALA A 119 -4.39 26.31 13.29
N ILE A 120 -3.97 25.04 13.27
CA ILE A 120 -3.91 24.21 12.08
C ILE A 120 -5.01 23.17 12.18
N GLN A 121 -5.92 23.14 11.22
CA GLN A 121 -7.15 22.36 11.25
C GLN A 121 -6.93 20.94 10.73
N ILE A 122 -7.30 19.96 11.54
CA ILE A 122 -7.32 18.55 11.12
C ILE A 122 -8.35 18.34 10.01
N GLY A 123 -7.95 17.65 8.94
CA GLY A 123 -8.75 17.48 7.74
C GLY A 123 -8.36 18.48 6.67
N PRO A 124 -8.76 19.77 6.74
CA PRO A 124 -8.43 20.76 5.71
C PRO A 124 -6.94 21.06 5.57
N ASP A 125 -6.20 21.17 6.69
CA ASP A 125 -4.79 21.60 6.65
C ASP A 125 -3.83 20.42 6.77
N TYR A 126 -4.18 19.37 7.53
CA TYR A 126 -3.33 18.20 7.71
C TYR A 126 -4.11 16.91 7.99
N LEU A 127 -3.43 15.78 7.79
CA LEU A 127 -3.93 14.44 8.13
C LEU A 127 -2.95 13.78 9.11
N PRO A 128 -3.40 13.23 10.26
CA PRO A 128 -2.53 12.46 11.14
C PRO A 128 -2.03 11.19 10.47
N ILE A 129 -0.86 10.72 10.91
CA ILE A 129 -0.30 9.44 10.48
C ILE A 129 -0.73 8.37 11.49
N LEU A 130 -1.50 7.39 11.01
CA LEU A 130 -2.24 6.45 11.85
C LEU A 130 -1.38 5.44 12.62
N ASP A 131 -0.08 5.32 12.34
CA ASP A 131 0.84 4.47 13.10
C ASP A 131 1.71 5.27 14.10
N SER A 132 1.41 6.56 14.30
CA SER A 132 2.15 7.41 15.23
C SER A 132 1.59 7.33 16.67
N PRO A 133 2.47 7.34 17.70
CA PRO A 133 2.03 7.45 19.10
C PRO A 133 1.55 8.87 19.41
N SER A 134 0.64 9.01 20.38
CA SER A 134 0.22 10.31 20.90
C SER A 134 1.37 11.02 21.62
N ILE A 135 1.48 12.34 21.42
CA ILE A 135 2.48 13.18 22.07
C ILE A 135 1.91 14.59 22.29
N ASN A 136 2.35 15.25 23.36
CA ASN A 136 2.16 16.69 23.56
C ASN A 136 3.55 17.34 23.58
N VAL A 137 3.86 18.13 22.55
CA VAL A 137 5.19 18.74 22.38
C VAL A 137 5.08 20.13 21.78
N THR A 138 5.88 21.05 22.29
CA THR A 138 6.15 22.36 21.68
C THR A 138 7.64 22.47 21.45
N ALA A 139 8.06 22.58 20.19
CA ALA A 139 9.47 22.64 19.83
C ALA A 139 9.66 23.37 18.49
N PRO A 140 10.88 23.90 18.20
CA PRO A 140 11.18 24.53 16.93
C PRO A 140 11.03 23.56 15.75
N LEU A 141 10.60 24.10 14.61
CA LEU A 141 10.57 23.39 13.34
C LEU A 141 11.94 23.45 12.65
N VAL A 142 12.39 22.34 12.07
CA VAL A 142 13.61 22.29 11.25
C VAL A 142 13.38 21.49 9.99
N PHE A 143 13.66 22.10 8.84
CA PHE A 143 13.54 21.45 7.54
C PHE A 143 14.81 20.68 7.19
N VAL A 144 14.65 19.42 6.74
CA VAL A 144 15.75 18.50 6.42
C VAL A 144 15.61 17.89 5.02
N GLY A 145 15.02 18.62 4.07
CA GLY A 145 14.83 18.12 2.71
C GLY A 145 13.91 16.90 2.67
N TYR A 146 14.37 15.79 2.10
CA TYR A 146 13.67 14.51 2.12
C TYR A 146 13.91 13.69 3.39
N GLY A 147 14.73 14.15 4.34
CA GLY A 147 15.01 13.44 5.59
C GLY A 147 15.85 12.17 5.39
N ILE A 148 16.72 12.17 4.39
CA ILE A 148 17.61 11.04 4.06
C ILE A 148 18.96 11.23 4.76
N SER A 149 19.39 10.19 5.47
CA SER A 149 20.73 10.07 6.05
C SER A 149 21.32 8.73 5.60
N ASP A 150 22.04 8.77 4.48
CA ASP A 150 22.75 7.69 3.84
C ASP A 150 24.15 8.17 3.44
N THR A 151 25.02 8.23 4.44
CA THR A 151 26.42 8.65 4.28
C THR A 151 27.22 7.72 3.36
N THR A 152 26.81 6.45 3.22
CA THR A 152 27.48 5.48 2.36
C THR A 152 27.36 5.82 0.87
N HIS A 153 26.27 6.48 0.49
CA HIS A 153 26.03 6.95 -0.88
C HIS A 153 26.16 8.48 -1.00
N GLY A 154 26.76 9.14 -0.01
CA GLY A 154 27.01 10.58 -0.03
C GLY A 154 25.76 11.46 0.13
N PHE A 155 24.64 10.91 0.60
CA PHE A 155 23.41 11.65 0.87
C PHE A 155 23.24 11.86 2.37
N ASN A 156 23.48 13.07 2.87
CA ASN A 156 23.20 13.39 4.27
C ASN A 156 22.50 14.74 4.38
N GLU A 157 21.17 14.73 4.40
CA GLU A 157 20.36 15.93 4.51
C GLU A 157 20.26 16.46 5.96
N TYR A 158 20.86 15.76 6.93
CA TYR A 158 21.02 16.21 8.32
C TYR A 158 22.39 16.84 8.58
N ALA A 159 23.31 16.84 7.58
CA ALA A 159 24.66 17.36 7.76
C ALA A 159 24.64 18.84 8.17
N GLY A 160 25.22 19.16 9.33
CA GLY A 160 25.26 20.53 9.86
C GLY A 160 23.93 21.03 10.43
N ILE A 161 22.91 20.17 10.56
CA ILE A 161 21.60 20.51 11.10
C ILE A 161 21.40 19.82 12.45
N ASP A 162 21.25 20.62 13.50
CA ASP A 162 20.83 20.12 14.81
C ASP A 162 19.31 19.94 14.85
N VAL A 163 18.88 18.70 15.06
CA VAL A 163 17.46 18.32 15.19
C VAL A 163 17.10 17.81 16.58
N HIS A 164 18.02 17.89 17.53
CA HIS A 164 17.78 17.36 18.87
C HIS A 164 16.65 18.14 19.58
N ASN A 165 15.64 17.41 20.07
CA ASN A 165 14.42 17.96 20.66
C ASN A 165 13.64 18.93 19.75
N ARG A 166 13.76 18.76 18.42
CA ARG A 166 13.05 19.58 17.43
C ARG A 166 11.98 18.78 16.71
N ILE A 167 11.05 19.50 16.08
CA ILE A 167 10.07 18.92 15.16
C ILE A 167 10.69 18.99 13.77
N VAL A 168 11.01 17.82 13.20
CA VAL A 168 11.63 17.74 11.87
C VAL A 168 10.57 17.83 10.79
N VAL A 169 10.82 18.64 9.77
CA VAL A 169 9.97 18.78 8.58
C VAL A 169 10.70 18.15 7.41
N PHE A 170 10.10 17.14 6.78
CA PHE A 170 10.65 16.52 5.58
C PHE A 170 9.61 16.30 4.47
N LEU A 171 10.09 16.13 3.25
CA LEU A 171 9.27 15.91 2.07
C LEU A 171 8.92 14.42 1.86
N ARG A 172 7.74 14.17 1.31
CA ARG A 172 7.37 12.87 0.72
C ARG A 172 8.29 12.53 -0.45
N GLY A 173 8.37 11.23 -0.78
CA GLY A 173 9.16 10.76 -1.92
C GLY A 173 10.67 10.78 -1.65
N LYS A 174 11.46 10.99 -2.69
CA LYS A 174 12.93 11.07 -2.65
C LYS A 174 13.40 11.89 -3.86
N PRO A 175 14.58 12.53 -3.82
CA PRO A 175 15.09 13.20 -5.01
C PRO A 175 15.41 12.16 -6.10
N GLU A 176 15.32 12.55 -7.38
CA GLU A 176 15.61 11.65 -8.51
C GLU A 176 17.04 11.11 -8.48
N SER A 177 17.99 11.91 -7.98
CA SER A 177 19.40 11.55 -7.83
C SER A 177 19.66 10.47 -6.79
N TYR A 178 18.73 10.22 -5.87
CA TYR A 178 18.85 9.16 -4.87
C TYR A 178 18.23 7.87 -5.39
N ALA A 179 19.06 6.94 -5.88
CA ALA A 179 18.59 5.74 -6.57
C ALA A 179 17.95 4.69 -5.66
N HIS A 180 18.28 4.68 -4.36
CA HIS A 180 17.90 3.61 -3.46
C HIS A 180 16.42 3.71 -3.02
N PRO A 181 15.75 2.56 -2.82
CA PRO A 181 14.46 2.53 -2.16
C PRO A 181 14.58 3.13 -0.76
N ILE A 182 13.63 3.99 -0.40
CA ILE A 182 13.52 4.52 0.96
C ILE A 182 12.05 4.67 1.32
N THR A 183 11.68 4.14 2.47
CA THR A 183 10.31 4.21 2.95
C THR A 183 10.10 5.44 3.81
N HIS A 184 8.84 5.79 4.05
CA HIS A 184 8.52 6.82 5.02
C HIS A 184 9.01 6.44 6.44
N ALA A 185 8.84 5.17 6.82
CA ALA A 185 9.27 4.64 8.11
C ALA A 185 10.79 4.76 8.31
N ASP A 186 11.59 4.58 7.25
CA ASP A 186 13.04 4.79 7.30
C ASP A 186 13.41 6.23 7.67
N LYS A 187 12.73 7.20 7.06
CA LYS A 187 12.94 8.63 7.35
C LYS A 187 12.56 8.99 8.78
N VAL A 188 11.43 8.46 9.27
CA VAL A 188 10.99 8.64 10.66
C VAL A 188 12.00 8.04 11.64
N ARG A 189 12.51 6.84 11.35
CA ARG A 189 13.57 6.18 12.13
C ARG A 189 14.84 7.03 12.17
N VAL A 190 15.28 7.55 11.03
CA VAL A 190 16.45 8.43 10.93
C VAL A 190 16.24 9.70 11.76
N ALA A 191 15.11 10.39 11.60
CA ALA A 191 14.80 11.60 12.39
C ALA A 191 14.89 11.32 13.91
N ARG A 192 14.32 10.19 14.35
CA ARG A 192 14.41 9.73 15.75
C ARG A 192 15.86 9.44 16.17
N GLN A 193 16.65 8.77 15.34
CA GLN A 193 18.07 8.47 15.63
C GLN A 193 18.91 9.74 15.78
N HIS A 194 18.58 10.80 15.05
CA HIS A 194 19.20 12.12 15.20
C HIS A 194 18.62 12.95 16.36
N GLY A 195 17.67 12.41 17.12
CA GLY A 195 17.13 13.02 18.34
C GLY A 195 15.94 13.95 18.14
N ALA A 196 15.26 13.89 16.99
CA ALA A 196 14.01 14.64 16.78
C ALA A 196 12.92 14.20 17.76
N ALA A 197 12.15 15.16 18.27
CA ALA A 197 11.04 14.92 19.19
C ALA A 197 9.76 14.48 18.46
N ALA A 198 9.52 15.03 17.27
CA ALA A 198 8.41 14.67 16.40
C ALA A 198 8.75 15.03 14.94
N PHE A 199 7.84 14.76 14.02
CA PHE A 199 8.02 15.09 12.62
C PHE A 199 6.72 15.57 11.96
N LEU A 200 6.88 16.37 10.89
CA LEU A 200 5.83 16.74 9.95
C LEU A 200 6.29 16.33 8.55
N THR A 201 5.35 15.89 7.72
CA THR A 201 5.64 15.49 6.34
C THR A 201 4.81 16.27 5.35
N PHE A 202 5.48 16.86 4.37
CA PHE A 202 4.86 17.68 3.34
C PHE A 202 4.97 17.02 1.97
N THR A 203 3.95 17.22 1.14
CA THR A 203 4.07 16.99 -0.31
C THR A 203 4.91 18.13 -0.89
N GLY A 204 6.07 17.82 -1.46
CA GLY A 204 6.94 18.82 -2.07
C GLY A 204 6.26 19.60 -3.20
N PRO A 205 6.77 20.78 -3.58
CA PRO A 205 6.16 21.62 -4.62
C PRO A 205 6.19 20.98 -6.00
N VAL A 206 7.12 20.04 -6.23
CA VAL A 206 7.21 19.24 -7.44
C VAL A 206 6.69 17.85 -7.13
N MET A 207 5.57 17.47 -7.75
CA MET A 207 5.04 16.11 -7.68
C MET A 207 5.64 15.27 -8.81
N SER A 208 6.11 14.08 -8.48
CA SER A 208 6.48 13.11 -9.50
C SER A 208 5.24 12.66 -10.30
N PRO A 209 5.41 12.19 -11.55
CA PRO A 209 4.30 11.62 -12.33
C PRO A 209 3.58 10.48 -11.61
N TYR A 210 4.30 9.73 -10.76
CA TYR A 210 3.71 8.68 -9.94
C TYR A 210 2.79 9.24 -8.85
N GLU A 211 3.22 10.29 -8.13
CA GLU A 211 2.42 10.95 -7.10
C GLU A 211 1.17 11.61 -7.68
N ALA A 212 1.31 12.28 -8.83
CA ALA A 212 0.18 12.87 -9.55
C ALA A 212 -0.86 11.81 -9.98
N ARG A 213 -0.41 10.66 -10.54
CA ARG A 213 -1.31 9.56 -10.92
C ARG A 213 -2.00 8.90 -9.74
N ARG A 214 -1.37 8.90 -8.55
CA ARG A 214 -1.98 8.42 -7.30
C ARG A 214 -2.99 9.40 -6.72
N GLY A 215 -3.21 10.55 -7.36
CA GLY A 215 -4.06 11.61 -6.85
C GLY A 215 -3.49 12.22 -5.57
N MET A 216 -2.16 12.31 -5.43
CA MET A 216 -1.59 13.15 -4.37
C MET A 216 -1.77 14.63 -4.73
N SER A 217 -1.87 15.46 -3.70
CA SER A 217 -2.01 16.91 -3.83
C SER A 217 -1.26 17.61 -2.70
N HIS A 218 -1.12 18.92 -2.85
CA HIS A 218 -0.51 19.79 -1.84
C HIS A 218 -1.45 20.09 -0.66
N ALA A 219 -2.75 19.82 -0.81
CA ALA A 219 -3.74 19.89 0.25
C ALA A 219 -4.34 18.49 0.52
N PRO A 220 -4.75 18.16 1.74
CA PRO A 220 -5.53 16.96 2.02
C PRO A 220 -6.77 16.83 1.10
N LEU A 221 -7.00 15.65 0.52
CA LEU A 221 -8.15 15.41 -0.36
C LEU A 221 -9.33 14.75 0.34
N ALA A 222 -9.04 13.92 1.34
CA ALA A 222 -10.05 13.18 2.06
C ALA A 222 -9.55 12.89 3.48
N PHE A 223 -10.40 13.21 4.45
CA PHE A 223 -10.20 12.86 5.84
C PHE A 223 -11.16 11.75 6.22
N TYR A 224 -10.62 10.52 6.31
CA TYR A 224 -11.41 9.34 6.65
C TYR A 224 -11.44 9.13 8.16
N ASN A 225 -12.09 10.03 8.89
CA ASN A 225 -12.30 9.88 10.34
C ASN A 225 -13.75 9.49 10.70
N GLN A 226 -14.51 8.98 9.74
CA GLN A 226 -15.90 8.62 9.97
C GLN A 226 -16.02 7.14 10.33
N THR A 227 -16.07 6.83 11.62
CA THR A 227 -17.17 5.96 12.06
C THR A 227 -18.42 6.82 12.00
N GLY A 228 -19.39 6.41 11.18
CA GLY A 228 -20.68 7.10 11.09
C GLY A 228 -21.21 7.37 12.49
N GLN A 229 -21.61 8.63 12.72
CA GLN A 229 -22.57 8.89 13.78
C GLN A 229 -23.83 8.11 13.39
N GLU A 230 -24.25 7.20 14.26
CA GLU A 230 -25.65 6.80 14.34
C GLU A 230 -26.48 8.00 14.83
#